data_AF-A0A2K8SPI5-F1
#
_entry.id   AF-A0A2K8SPI5-F1
#
_cell.length_a   1.000
_cell.length_b   1.000
_cell.length_c   1.000
_cell.angle_alpha   90.00
_cell.angle_beta   90.00
_cell.angle_gamma   90.00
#
_symmetry.space_group_name_H-M   'P 1'
#
loop_
_entity.id
_entity.type
_entity.pdbx_description
1 polymer ?
#
loop_
_entity_poly.entity_id
_entity_poly.type
_entity_poly.pdbx_seq_one_letter_code
_entity_poly.pdbx_strand_id
1 'polypeptide(L)'
;MCPEASRPYWESIQPVLEQIDTVRLVEGSVFHHDLSYSGKVDCIASYQGIPCICEWKTADKPKGSIEHLYEHPLQLTAYIGAANEYYRDYGIQLKHALLVVAIPEMPAEVFWFESTVIKDYWEQWEKRVAEYWQRRSVWG
;
A
#
# COMPACT_ATOMS: atom_id res chain seq x y z
N MET A 1 -16.81 -11.96 16.14
CA MET A 1 -17.60 -12.32 14.94
C MET A 1 -17.67 -11.09 14.05
N CYS A 2 -17.51 -11.25 12.73
CA CYS A 2 -17.62 -10.12 11.78
C CYS A 2 -19.07 -9.60 11.76
N PRO A 3 -19.32 -8.28 11.83
CA PRO A 3 -20.67 -7.73 11.71
C PRO A 3 -21.34 -8.16 10.40
N GLU A 4 -22.66 -8.34 10.41
CA GLU A 4 -23.42 -8.82 9.25
C GLU A 4 -23.21 -7.92 8.01
N ALA A 5 -23.14 -6.60 8.21
CA ALA A 5 -22.86 -5.64 7.15
C ALA A 5 -21.45 -5.74 6.54
N SER A 6 -20.48 -6.31 7.26
CA SER A 6 -19.09 -6.47 6.80
C SER A 6 -18.81 -7.85 6.24
N ARG A 7 -19.73 -8.80 6.43
CA ARG A 7 -19.57 -10.19 6.02
C ARG A 7 -19.31 -10.35 4.52
N PRO A 8 -20.00 -9.66 3.59
CA PRO A 8 -19.72 -9.80 2.16
C PRO A 8 -18.29 -9.37 1.78
N TYR A 9 -17.77 -8.32 2.42
CA TYR A 9 -16.39 -7.86 2.19
C TYR A 9 -15.37 -8.83 2.79
N TRP A 10 -15.66 -9.40 3.96
CA TRP A 10 -14.82 -10.42 4.58
C TRP A 10 -14.70 -11.66 3.69
N GLU A 11 -15.82 -12.18 3.20
CA GLU A 11 -15.87 -13.33 2.29
C GLU A 11 -15.12 -13.03 0.97
N SER A 12 -15.18 -11.79 0.49
CA SER A 12 -14.45 -11.33 -0.70
C SER A 12 -12.92 -11.44 -0.54
N ILE A 13 -12.37 -11.03 0.60
CA ILE A 13 -10.90 -11.00 0.82
C ILE A 13 -10.35 -12.26 1.49
N GLN A 14 -11.19 -13.12 2.05
CA GLN A 14 -10.74 -14.32 2.77
C GLN A 14 -9.74 -15.16 1.95
N PRO A 15 -9.95 -15.46 0.65
CA PRO A 15 -8.98 -16.23 -0.14
C PRO A 15 -7.62 -15.55 -0.31
N VAL A 16 -7.55 -14.21 -0.20
CA VAL A 16 -6.31 -13.44 -0.25
C VAL A 16 -5.60 -13.50 1.10
N LEU A 17 -6.37 -13.38 2.20
CA LEU A 17 -5.84 -13.50 3.56
C LEU A 17 -5.19 -14.87 3.83
N GLU A 18 -5.72 -15.95 3.24
CA GLU A 18 -5.14 -17.30 3.33
C GLU A 18 -3.75 -17.41 2.67
N GLN A 19 -3.37 -16.43 1.85
CA GLN A 19 -2.06 -16.35 1.19
C GLN A 19 -1.14 -15.30 1.84
N ILE A 20 -1.60 -14.64 2.90
CA ILE A 20 -0.80 -13.75 3.71
C ILE A 20 -0.13 -14.55 4.83
N ASP A 21 1.18 -14.39 4.94
CA ASP A 21 1.99 -14.92 6.04
C ASP A 21 2.82 -13.79 6.68
N THR A 22 3.73 -14.13 7.61
CA THR A 22 4.73 -13.24 8.23
C THR A 22 4.31 -11.77 8.35
N VAL A 23 3.30 -11.49 9.17
CA VAL A 23 2.85 -10.13 9.46
C VAL A 23 3.90 -9.43 10.34
N ARG A 24 4.45 -8.32 9.86
CA ARG A 24 5.49 -7.54 10.56
C ARG A 24 4.93 -6.26 11.18
N LEU A 25 3.96 -5.64 10.51
CA LEU A 25 3.36 -4.38 10.93
C LEU A 25 1.88 -4.36 10.58
N VAL A 26 1.05 -3.84 11.47
CA VAL A 26 -0.38 -3.58 11.23
C VAL A 26 -0.66 -2.17 11.73
N GLU A 27 -1.31 -1.34 10.90
CA GLU A 27 -1.70 0.03 11.24
C GLU A 27 -0.53 0.88 11.77
N GLY A 28 0.66 0.69 11.20
CA GLY A 28 1.90 1.27 11.70
C GLY A 28 2.29 2.57 11.03
N SER A 29 2.87 3.49 11.79
CA SER A 29 3.44 4.72 11.24
C SER A 29 4.78 4.47 10.55
N VAL A 30 5.01 5.20 9.46
CA VAL A 30 6.26 5.19 8.68
C VAL A 30 6.71 6.62 8.45
N PHE A 31 8.02 6.83 8.40
CA PHE A 31 8.62 8.16 8.26
C PHE A 31 9.76 8.10 7.24
N HIS A 32 9.84 9.11 6.38
CA HIS A 32 10.99 9.34 5.51
C HIS A 32 11.57 10.69 5.92
N HIS A 33 12.61 10.67 6.75
CA HIS A 33 13.18 11.87 7.36
C HIS A 33 13.85 12.75 6.32
N ASP A 34 14.57 12.15 5.36
CA ASP A 34 15.29 12.89 4.31
C ASP A 34 14.32 13.67 3.39
N LEU A 35 13.18 13.07 3.04
CA LEU A 35 12.12 13.70 2.23
C LEU A 35 11.02 14.37 3.09
N SER A 36 11.20 14.35 4.41
CA SER A 36 10.34 14.99 5.42
C SER A 36 8.85 14.62 5.35
N TYR A 37 8.49 13.39 4.99
CA TYR A 37 7.09 12.95 4.98
C TYR A 37 6.85 11.74 5.89
N SER A 38 5.59 11.51 6.23
CA SER A 38 5.16 10.38 7.05
C SER A 38 3.84 9.82 6.56
N GLY A 39 3.57 8.55 6.88
CA GLY A 39 2.33 7.86 6.54
C GLY A 39 1.93 6.85 7.60
N LYS A 40 0.77 6.23 7.38
CA LYS A 40 0.29 5.09 8.15
C LYS A 40 -0.05 3.99 7.17
N VAL A 41 0.60 2.84 7.30
CA VAL A 41 0.37 1.69 6.43
C VAL A 41 -0.68 0.78 7.07
N ASP A 42 -1.56 0.21 6.25
CA ASP A 42 -2.52 -0.80 6.71
C ASP A 42 -1.76 -2.03 7.25
N CYS A 43 -0.82 -2.56 6.46
CA CYS A 43 -0.07 -3.75 6.83
C CYS A 43 1.27 -3.88 6.08
N ILE A 44 2.28 -4.44 6.76
CA ILE A 44 3.48 -5.01 6.14
C ILE A 44 3.48 -6.50 6.47
N ALA A 45 3.44 -7.33 5.43
CA ALA A 45 3.39 -8.78 5.55
C ALA A 45 4.08 -9.43 4.35
N SER A 46 4.06 -10.76 4.30
CA SER A 46 4.40 -11.50 3.09
C SER A 46 3.14 -11.97 2.39
N TYR A 47 3.02 -11.75 1.10
CA TYR A 47 2.00 -12.34 0.25
C TYR A 47 2.65 -13.41 -0.62
N GLN A 48 2.19 -14.65 -0.54
CA GLN A 48 2.80 -15.81 -1.22
C GLN A 48 4.32 -15.91 -0.95
N GLY A 49 4.75 -15.64 0.28
CA GLY A 49 6.16 -15.65 0.68
C GLY A 49 7.00 -14.43 0.25
N ILE A 50 6.41 -13.43 -0.42
CA ILE A 50 7.12 -12.21 -0.84
C ILE A 50 6.77 -11.03 0.08
N PRO A 51 7.74 -10.41 0.77
CA PRO A 51 7.51 -9.24 1.61
C PRO A 51 7.00 -8.03 0.80
N CYS A 52 5.88 -7.46 1.24
CA CYS A 52 5.23 -6.33 0.60
C CYS A 52 4.46 -5.44 1.59
N ILE A 53 4.16 -4.21 1.16
CA ILE A 53 3.06 -3.45 1.77
C ILE A 53 1.74 -4.06 1.29
N CYS A 54 0.78 -4.24 2.21
CA CYS A 54 -0.57 -4.67 1.88
C CYS A 54 -1.53 -3.53 2.23
N GLU A 55 -2.35 -3.12 1.26
CA GLU A 55 -3.38 -2.08 1.39
C GLU A 55 -4.75 -2.66 1.06
N TRP A 56 -5.75 -2.33 1.87
CA TRP A 56 -7.10 -2.84 1.71
C TRP A 56 -8.06 -1.71 1.32
N LYS A 57 -8.92 -1.97 0.33
CA LYS A 57 -9.98 -1.05 -0.08
C LYS A 57 -11.29 -1.79 -0.24
N THR A 58 -12.39 -1.07 -0.11
CA THR A 58 -13.74 -1.56 -0.46
C THR A 58 -14.23 -0.85 -1.71
N ALA A 59 -14.97 -1.55 -2.56
CA ALA A 59 -15.64 -0.95 -3.70
C ALA A 59 -16.98 -1.64 -3.99
N ASP A 60 -17.93 -0.89 -4.55
CA ASP A 60 -19.22 -1.45 -5.01
C ASP A 60 -19.08 -2.17 -6.36
N LYS A 61 -18.03 -1.83 -7.13
CA LYS A 61 -17.77 -2.37 -8.47
C LYS A 61 -16.28 -2.65 -8.67
N PRO A 62 -15.94 -3.65 -9.49
CA PRO A 62 -14.56 -3.89 -9.92
C PRO A 62 -13.90 -2.65 -10.52
N LYS A 63 -12.63 -2.42 -10.18
CA LYS A 63 -11.74 -1.45 -10.82
C LYS A 63 -11.28 -1.95 -12.19
N GLY A 64 -11.08 -3.25 -12.35
CA GLY A 64 -10.73 -3.91 -13.62
C GLY A 64 -9.28 -3.76 -14.07
N SER A 65 -8.60 -2.64 -13.76
CA SER A 65 -7.23 -2.40 -14.18
C SER A 65 -6.49 -1.38 -13.31
N ILE A 66 -5.16 -1.36 -13.43
CA ILE A 66 -4.28 -0.45 -12.67
C ILE A 66 -4.56 1.02 -13.02
N GLU A 67 -4.98 1.33 -14.25
CA GLU A 67 -5.28 2.71 -14.67
C GLU A 67 -6.46 3.31 -13.89
N HIS A 68 -7.34 2.48 -13.33
CA HIS A 68 -8.48 2.90 -12.50
C HIS A 68 -8.15 2.98 -11.01
N LEU A 69 -6.88 2.81 -10.62
CA LEU A 69 -6.42 2.91 -9.23
C LEU A 69 -5.99 4.32 -8.83
N TYR A 70 -6.11 5.31 -9.72
CA TYR A 70 -5.81 6.72 -9.44
C TYR A 70 -4.42 6.91 -8.79
N GLU A 71 -4.40 7.41 -7.55
CA GLU A 71 -3.19 7.76 -6.79
C GLU A 71 -2.67 6.61 -5.93
N HIS A 72 -3.36 5.48 -5.86
CA HIS A 72 -2.97 4.37 -5.00
C HIS A 72 -1.56 3.84 -5.29
N PRO A 73 -1.12 3.66 -6.55
CA PRO A 73 0.24 3.20 -6.83
C PRO A 73 1.31 4.19 -6.31
N LEU A 74 1.04 5.48 -6.41
CA LEU A 74 1.93 6.54 -5.92
C LEU A 74 2.00 6.53 -4.38
N GLN A 75 0.85 6.39 -3.71
CA GLN A 75 0.75 6.27 -2.26
C GLN A 75 1.50 5.04 -1.72
N LEU A 76 1.28 3.86 -2.31
CA LEU A 76 1.96 2.62 -1.93
C LEU A 76 3.47 2.76 -2.04
N THR A 77 3.93 3.42 -3.10
CA THR A 77 5.35 3.66 -3.34
C THR A 77 5.95 4.62 -2.30
N ALA A 78 5.23 5.68 -1.94
CA ALA A 78 5.61 6.58 -0.84
C ALA A 78 5.75 5.81 0.49
N TYR A 79 4.82 4.92 0.79
CA TYR A 79 4.88 4.08 1.98
C TYR A 79 6.06 3.11 1.96
N ILE A 80 6.36 2.49 0.82
CA ILE A 80 7.54 1.61 0.67
C ILE A 80 8.82 2.39 0.99
N GLY A 81 8.99 3.59 0.41
CA GLY A 81 10.16 4.44 0.69
C GLY A 81 10.31 4.76 2.18
N ALA A 82 9.22 5.21 2.82
CA ALA A 82 9.23 5.53 4.24
C ALA A 82 9.46 4.30 5.14
N ALA A 83 8.85 3.16 4.83
CA ALA A 83 9.05 1.92 5.59
C ALA A 83 10.51 1.42 5.49
N ASN A 84 11.10 1.48 4.29
CA ASN A 84 12.48 1.06 4.02
C ASN A 84 13.53 1.98 4.66
N GLU A 85 13.22 3.27 4.85
CA GLU A 85 14.07 4.16 5.63
C GLU A 85 13.89 3.91 7.12
N TYR A 86 12.65 4.00 7.62
CA TYR A 86 12.36 4.02 9.05
C TYR A 86 12.64 2.69 9.76
N TYR A 87 12.35 1.56 9.10
CA TYR A 87 12.48 0.23 9.70
C TYR A 87 13.67 -0.56 9.14
N ARG A 88 14.65 0.11 8.54
CA ARG A 88 15.84 -0.52 7.96
C ARG A 88 16.58 -1.42 8.96
N ASP A 89 16.80 -0.92 10.17
CA ASP A 89 17.53 -1.65 11.22
C ASP A 89 16.74 -2.83 11.80
N TYR A 90 15.44 -2.91 11.50
CA TYR A 90 14.56 -4.03 11.83
C TYR A 90 14.45 -5.04 10.68
N GLY A 91 15.27 -4.90 9.63
CA GLY A 91 15.32 -5.82 8.50
C GLY A 91 14.13 -5.71 7.55
N ILE A 92 13.44 -4.56 7.53
CA ILE A 92 12.41 -4.26 6.52
C ILE A 92 13.10 -3.76 5.25
N GLN A 93 12.87 -4.50 4.15
CA GLN A 93 13.27 -4.11 2.81
C GLN A 93 12.20 -4.58 1.82
N LEU A 94 11.32 -3.67 1.45
CA LEU A 94 10.16 -3.90 0.60
C LEU A 94 10.45 -3.42 -0.82
N LYS A 95 10.03 -4.22 -1.80
CA LYS A 95 10.12 -3.88 -3.22
C LYS A 95 8.80 -4.04 -3.96
N HIS A 96 7.77 -4.55 -3.27
CA HIS A 96 6.49 -4.90 -3.85
C HIS A 96 5.36 -4.33 -2.99
N ALA A 97 4.21 -4.13 -3.61
CA ALA A 97 2.98 -3.80 -2.93
C ALA A 97 1.83 -4.69 -3.41
N LEU A 98 0.91 -4.94 -2.50
CA LEU A 98 -0.34 -5.62 -2.73
C LEU A 98 -1.48 -4.65 -2.41
N LEU A 99 -2.32 -4.35 -3.40
CA LEU A 99 -3.58 -3.66 -3.18
C LEU A 99 -4.72 -4.66 -3.39
N VAL A 100 -5.55 -4.82 -2.37
CA VAL A 100 -6.70 -5.72 -2.40
C VAL A 100 -7.97 -4.90 -2.31
N VAL A 101 -8.84 -5.05 -3.31
CA VAL A 101 -10.15 -4.40 -3.35
C VAL A 101 -11.22 -5.43 -3.03
N ALA A 102 -11.78 -5.34 -1.83
CA ALA A 102 -12.94 -6.11 -1.38
C ALA A 102 -14.20 -5.63 -2.10
N ILE A 103 -14.92 -6.56 -2.71
CA ILE A 103 -16.15 -6.31 -3.47
C ILE A 103 -17.24 -7.24 -2.91
N PRO A 104 -18.38 -6.74 -2.41
CA PRO A 104 -19.44 -7.57 -1.87
C PRO A 104 -19.87 -8.66 -2.86
N GLU A 105 -20.02 -9.89 -2.38
CA GLU A 105 -20.54 -11.03 -3.15
C GLU A 105 -19.67 -11.42 -4.37
N MET A 106 -18.45 -10.87 -4.49
CA MET A 106 -17.50 -11.15 -5.54
C MET A 106 -16.11 -11.47 -4.95
N PRO A 107 -15.27 -12.26 -5.64
CA PRO A 107 -13.86 -12.36 -5.29
C PRO A 107 -13.20 -10.97 -5.28
N ALA A 108 -12.31 -10.73 -4.32
CA ALA A 108 -11.55 -9.48 -4.29
C ALA A 108 -10.69 -9.33 -5.54
N GLU A 109 -10.54 -8.09 -6.03
CA GLU A 109 -9.53 -7.79 -7.02
C GLU A 109 -8.17 -7.62 -6.36
N VAL A 110 -7.17 -8.29 -6.91
CA VAL A 110 -5.81 -8.28 -6.41
C VAL A 110 -4.92 -7.57 -7.42
N PHE A 111 -4.30 -6.47 -6.99
CA PHE A 111 -3.31 -5.75 -7.77
C PHE A 111 -1.94 -5.92 -7.13
N TRP A 112 -1.09 -6.69 -7.80
CA TRP A 112 0.29 -6.89 -7.43
C TRP A 112 1.20 -5.91 -8.17
N PHE A 113 2.01 -5.18 -7.42
CA PHE A 113 2.94 -4.21 -7.97
C PHE A 113 4.36 -4.76 -7.93
N GLU A 114 4.88 -5.04 -9.13
CA GLU A 114 6.26 -5.46 -9.33
C GLU A 114 7.27 -4.36 -8.99
N SER A 115 8.47 -4.78 -8.61
CA SER A 115 9.54 -3.84 -8.22
C SER A 115 9.92 -2.81 -9.29
N THR A 116 9.78 -3.14 -10.57
CA THR A 116 9.97 -2.21 -11.68
C THR A 116 8.91 -1.12 -11.67
N VAL A 117 7.64 -1.48 -11.48
CA VAL A 117 6.53 -0.53 -11.41
C VAL A 117 6.66 0.37 -10.19
N ILE A 118 7.03 -0.18 -9.03
CA ILE A 118 7.31 0.62 -7.82
C ILE A 118 8.43 1.63 -8.07
N LYS A 119 9.49 1.24 -8.78
CA LYS A 119 10.58 2.17 -9.13
C LYS A 119 10.09 3.32 -10.01
N ASP A 120 9.28 3.03 -11.02
CA ASP A 120 8.74 4.06 -11.93
C ASP A 120 7.81 5.05 -11.20
N TYR A 121 7.02 4.58 -10.24
CA TYR A 121 6.21 5.45 -9.38
C TYR A 121 7.05 6.20 -8.34
N TRP A 122 8.21 5.66 -7.92
CA TRP A 122 9.08 6.33 -6.97
C TRP A 122 9.66 7.61 -7.56
N GLU A 123 10.13 7.55 -8.81
CA GLU A 123 10.62 8.72 -9.53
C GLU A 123 9.52 9.80 -9.70
N GLN A 124 8.25 9.41 -9.78
CA GLN A 124 7.12 10.34 -9.80
C GLN A 124 6.81 10.90 -8.41
N TRP A 125 6.89 10.07 -7.37
CA TRP A 125 6.66 10.48 -5.99
C TRP A 125 7.70 11.51 -5.53
N GLU A 126 8.98 11.28 -5.83
CA GLU A 126 10.07 12.21 -5.50
C GLU A 126 9.83 13.61 -6.08
N LYS A 127 9.36 13.68 -7.33
CA LYS A 127 8.97 14.95 -7.96
C LYS A 127 7.81 15.61 -7.21
N ARG A 128 6.77 14.84 -6.88
CA ARG A 128 5.57 15.37 -6.20
C ARG A 128 5.86 15.87 -4.79
N VAL A 129 6.68 15.16 -4.01
CA VAL A 129 7.05 15.60 -2.67
C VAL A 129 7.98 16.82 -2.71
N ALA A 130 8.91 16.88 -3.68
CA ALA A 130 9.73 18.06 -3.90
C ALA A 130 8.90 19.29 -4.28
N GLU A 131 7.95 19.16 -5.22
CA GLU A 131 7.03 20.23 -5.59
C GLU A 131 6.19 20.72 -4.40
N TYR A 132 5.71 19.81 -3.55
CA TYR A 132 4.98 20.15 -2.35
C TYR A 132 5.80 21.06 -1.43
N TRP A 133 7.06 20.68 -1.16
CA TRP A 133 7.94 21.46 -0.30
C TRP A 133 8.36 22.79 -0.93
N GLN A 134 8.60 22.84 -2.24
CA GLN A 134 8.87 24.08 -2.95
C GLN A 134 7.72 25.06 -2.83
N ARG A 135 6.48 24.61 -3.10
CA ARG A 135 5.29 25.46 -2.93
C ARG A 135 5.19 25.95 -1.49
N ARG A 136 5.43 25.09 -0.50
CA ARG A 136 5.33 25.46 0.91
C ARG A 136 6.42 26.44 1.34
N SER A 137 7.63 26.37 0.79
CA SER A 137 8.71 27.34 1.05
C SER A 137 8.46 28.73 0.46
N VAL A 138 7.62 28.85 -0.57
CA VAL A 138 7.26 30.14 -1.19
C VAL A 138 6.20 30.89 -0.37
N TRP A 139 5.41 30.18 0.43
CA TRP A 139 4.34 30.75 1.25
C TRP A 139 4.62 30.67 2.77
N GLY A 140 5.82 30.25 3.15
CA GLY A 140 6.25 30.03 4.53
C GLY A 140 7.13 31.13 5.08
#